data_AF-U2YYJ3-F1
#
_entry.id   AF-U2YYJ3-F1
#
_cell.length_a   1.000
_cell.length_b   1.000
_cell.length_c   1.000
_cell.angle_alpha   90.00
_cell.angle_beta   90.00
_cell.angle_gamma   90.00
#
_symmetry.space_group_name_H-M   'P 1'
#
loop_
_entity.id
_entity.type
_entity.pdbx_description
1 polymer ?
#
loop_
_entity_poly.entity_id
_entity_poly.type
_entity_poly.pdbx_seq_one_letter_code
_entity_poly.pdbx_strand_id
1 'polypeptide(L)'
;MSPGDRVTLKLDASGSGVARIVGAGEARLRAVTSEGRGRFEIGGQPWWLLWTDDDFRTAVIGAPDGAYGWVMNRPGQAGADRNRAAVEMLDFNGYDTGALSTATGG
;
A
#
# COMPACT_ATOMS: atom_id res chain seq x y z
N MET A 1 5.86 -3.22 -10.32
CA MET A 1 6.34 -2.49 -9.13
C MET A 1 7.46 -3.30 -8.52
N SER A 2 8.38 -2.67 -7.83
CA SER A 2 9.53 -3.32 -7.23
C SER A 2 9.58 -3.04 -5.73
N PRO A 3 10.15 -3.96 -4.91
CA PRO A 3 10.39 -3.68 -3.51
C PRO A 3 11.15 -2.36 -3.34
N GLY A 4 10.64 -1.47 -2.48
CA GLY A 4 11.26 -0.18 -2.19
C GLY A 4 10.73 0.98 -3.04
N ASP A 5 9.83 0.71 -3.99
CA ASP A 5 9.05 1.75 -4.66
C ASP A 5 8.19 2.50 -3.61
N ARG A 6 8.22 3.83 -3.64
CA ARG A 6 7.31 4.66 -2.85
C ARG A 6 5.99 4.84 -3.58
N VAL A 7 4.91 4.47 -2.91
CA VAL A 7 3.54 4.67 -3.40
C VAL A 7 2.83 5.70 -2.53
N THR A 8 2.21 6.70 -3.17
CA THR A 8 1.31 7.67 -2.52
C THR A 8 -0.05 7.57 -3.18
N LEU A 9 -1.10 7.32 -2.39
CA LEU A 9 -2.47 7.27 -2.88
C LEU A 9 -3.21 8.54 -2.48
N LYS A 10 -3.91 9.14 -3.44
CA LYS A 10 -4.89 10.21 -3.20
C LYS A 10 -6.22 9.74 -3.76
N LEU A 11 -7.16 9.44 -2.87
CA LEU A 11 -8.50 8.95 -3.21
C LEU A 11 -9.54 10.03 -2.94
N ASP A 12 -10.61 10.03 -3.71
CA ASP A 12 -11.83 10.81 -3.48
C ASP A 12 -12.83 10.04 -2.60
N ALA A 13 -14.02 10.63 -2.38
CA ALA A 13 -15.06 10.04 -1.54
C ALA A 13 -15.65 8.73 -2.09
N SER A 14 -15.48 8.43 -3.38
CA SER A 14 -15.89 7.16 -4.01
C SER A 14 -14.83 6.06 -3.86
N GLY A 15 -13.62 6.42 -3.40
CA GLY A 15 -12.47 5.52 -3.34
C GLY A 15 -11.65 5.46 -4.64
N SER A 16 -12.06 6.17 -5.69
CA SER A 16 -11.27 6.34 -6.92
C SER A 16 -10.23 7.45 -6.73
N GLY A 17 -9.24 7.53 -7.60
CA GLY A 17 -8.25 8.61 -7.53
C GLY A 17 -6.97 8.37 -8.31
N VAL A 18 -5.84 8.75 -7.71
CA VAL A 18 -4.52 8.65 -8.34
C VAL A 18 -3.48 8.06 -7.39
N ALA A 19 -2.69 7.14 -7.94
CA ALA A 19 -1.48 6.63 -7.32
C ALA A 19 -0.26 7.30 -7.97
N ARG A 20 0.61 7.88 -7.13
CA ARG A 20 1.96 8.29 -7.53
C ARG A 20 2.93 7.22 -7.08
N ILE A 21 3.61 6.59 -8.04
CA ILE A 21 4.60 5.53 -7.81
C ILE A 21 5.96 6.10 -8.18
N VAL A 22 6.91 6.04 -7.25
CA VAL A 22 8.29 6.50 -7.44
C VAL A 22 9.23 5.31 -7.22
N GLY A 23 10.04 5.02 -8.22
CA GLY A 23 10.94 3.87 -8.21
C GLY A 23 11.98 3.98 -9.33
N ALA A 24 13.19 3.46 -9.09
CA ALA A 24 14.28 3.46 -10.08
C ALA A 24 14.59 4.82 -10.73
N GLY A 25 14.41 5.92 -9.99
CA GLY A 25 14.64 7.28 -10.49
C GLY A 25 13.49 7.87 -11.34
N GLU A 26 12.38 7.15 -11.49
CA GLU A 26 11.22 7.61 -12.26
C GLU A 26 9.99 7.78 -11.37
N ALA A 27 9.15 8.76 -11.73
CA ALA A 27 7.83 8.95 -11.14
C ALA A 27 6.73 8.68 -12.17
N ARG A 28 5.73 7.88 -11.79
CA ARG A 28 4.62 7.50 -12.65
C ARG A 28 3.30 7.75 -11.95
N LEU A 29 2.33 8.29 -12.68
CA LEU A 29 0.95 8.40 -12.23
C LEU A 29 0.13 7.25 -12.82
N ARG A 30 -0.74 6.68 -11.98
CA ARG A 30 -1.71 5.65 -12.35
C ARG A 30 -3.07 6.02 -11.79
N ALA A 31 -4.12 5.81 -12.58
CA ALA A 31 -5.48 5.91 -12.08
C ALA A 31 -5.69 4.82 -11.00
N VAL A 32 -6.51 5.15 -10.01
CA VAL A 32 -7.04 4.21 -9.02
C VAL A 32 -8.53 4.11 -9.26
N THR A 33 -9.01 2.91 -9.55
CA THR A 33 -10.44 2.63 -9.70
C THR A 33 -10.91 1.86 -8.46
N SER A 34 -12.05 2.26 -7.89
CA SER A 34 -12.68 1.53 -6.79
C SER A 34 -13.46 0.32 -7.34
N GLU A 35 -13.11 -0.88 -6.89
CA GLU A 35 -13.76 -2.15 -7.25
C GLU A 35 -14.72 -2.62 -6.12
N GLY A 36 -15.00 -1.75 -5.16
CA GLY A 36 -15.80 -2.05 -3.97
C GLY A 36 -15.01 -1.88 -2.68
N ARG A 37 -15.56 -2.40 -1.58
CA ARG A 37 -15.02 -2.14 -0.23
C ARG A 37 -13.58 -2.65 -0.10
N GLY A 38 -12.63 -1.72 -0.01
CA GLY A 38 -11.21 -2.03 0.15
C GLY A 38 -10.60 -2.75 -1.04
N ARG A 39 -11.25 -2.71 -2.22
CA ARG A 39 -10.75 -3.33 -3.46
C ARG A 39 -10.52 -2.22 -4.48
N PHE A 40 -9.35 -2.21 -5.08
CA PHE A 40 -8.97 -1.21 -6.06
C PHE A 40 -8.28 -1.86 -7.26
N GLU A 41 -8.28 -1.15 -8.38
CA GLU A 41 -7.48 -1.46 -9.56
C GLU A 41 -6.48 -0.32 -9.77
N ILE A 42 -5.20 -0.65 -9.91
CA ILE A 42 -4.12 0.30 -10.22
C ILE A 42 -3.17 -0.28 -11.27
N GLY A 43 -3.20 0.27 -12.48
CA GLY A 43 -2.24 -0.09 -13.54
C GLY A 43 -2.38 -1.52 -14.07
N GLY A 44 -3.61 -2.03 -14.14
CA GLY A 44 -3.98 -3.40 -14.50
C GLY A 44 -3.86 -4.41 -13.35
N GLN A 45 -3.62 -3.97 -12.11
CA GLN A 45 -3.35 -4.87 -10.99
C GLN A 45 -4.34 -4.69 -9.83
N PRO A 46 -4.78 -5.79 -9.16
CA PRO A 46 -5.73 -5.74 -8.06
C PRO A 46 -5.08 -5.40 -6.71
N TRP A 47 -5.62 -4.40 -6.02
CA TRP A 47 -5.10 -3.86 -4.76
C TRP A 47 -6.11 -4.05 -3.65
N TRP A 48 -5.72 -4.77 -2.60
CA TRP A 48 -6.62 -5.16 -1.52
C TRP A 48 -6.19 -4.48 -0.21
N LEU A 49 -7.12 -3.75 0.41
CA LEU A 49 -6.99 -3.32 1.80
C LEU A 49 -7.23 -4.53 2.71
N LEU A 50 -6.19 -4.92 3.43
CA LEU A 50 -6.21 -6.11 4.29
C LEU A 50 -6.46 -5.75 5.75
N TRP A 51 -5.93 -4.61 6.18
CA TRP A 51 -6.01 -4.18 7.58
C TRP A 51 -5.77 -2.67 7.71
N THR A 52 -6.32 -2.07 8.75
CA THR A 52 -5.96 -0.72 9.24
C THR A 52 -5.87 -0.71 10.76
N ASP A 53 -5.10 0.22 11.33
CA ASP A 53 -5.24 0.51 12.75
C ASP A 53 -6.59 1.20 13.04
N ASP A 54 -6.97 1.24 14.32
CA ASP A 54 -8.28 1.75 14.76
C ASP A 54 -8.54 3.22 14.35
N ASP A 55 -7.47 4.00 14.18
CA ASP A 55 -7.53 5.42 13.84
C ASP A 55 -7.27 5.68 12.33
N PHE A 56 -7.19 4.66 11.48
CA PHE A 56 -6.94 4.76 10.02
C PHE A 56 -5.67 5.57 9.64
N ARG A 57 -4.63 5.45 10.46
CA ARG A 57 -3.31 6.06 10.29
C ARG A 57 -2.34 5.15 9.55
N THR A 58 -2.45 3.85 9.78
CA THR A 58 -1.64 2.80 9.15
C THR A 58 -2.56 1.81 8.45
N ALA A 59 -2.19 1.42 7.24
CA ALA A 59 -2.94 0.45 6.44
C ALA A 59 -1.98 -0.59 5.84
N VAL A 60 -2.50 -1.80 5.68
CA VAL A 60 -1.86 -2.87 4.92
C VAL A 60 -2.60 -3.03 3.60
N ILE A 61 -1.87 -2.86 2.51
CA ILE A 61 -2.36 -3.10 1.15
C ILE A 61 -1.54 -4.21 0.51
N GLY A 62 -2.16 -5.08 -0.28
CA GLY A 62 -1.40 -6.05 -1.08
C GLY A 62 -2.19 -6.67 -2.23
N ALA A 63 -1.50 -7.52 -2.99
CA ALA A 63 -2.08 -8.32 -4.06
C ALA A 63 -2.86 -9.51 -3.48
N PRO A 64 -4.00 -9.93 -4.06
CA PRO A 64 -4.76 -11.11 -3.59
C PRO A 64 -3.93 -12.40 -3.48
N ASP A 65 -2.93 -12.54 -4.34
CA ASP A 65 -2.07 -13.72 -4.48
C ASP A 65 -0.77 -13.63 -3.67
N GLY A 66 -0.57 -12.56 -2.90
CA GLY A 66 0.64 -12.36 -2.10
C GLY A 66 1.83 -11.76 -2.86
N ALA A 67 1.71 -11.46 -4.16
CA ALA A 67 2.86 -11.08 -5.00
C ALA A 67 3.52 -9.75 -4.63
N TYR A 68 2.80 -8.85 -3.95
CA TYR A 68 3.32 -7.55 -3.48
C TYR A 68 2.49 -7.02 -2.32
N GLY A 69 3.10 -6.18 -1.47
CA GLY A 69 2.39 -5.51 -0.39
C GLY A 69 3.09 -4.24 0.11
N TRP A 70 2.33 -3.39 0.79
CA TRP A 70 2.80 -2.16 1.42
C TRP A 70 2.20 -2.00 2.82
N VAL A 71 3.05 -1.55 3.74
CA VAL A 71 2.62 -0.84 4.94
C VAL A 71 2.58 0.64 4.60
N MET A 72 1.38 1.23 4.65
CA MET A 72 1.14 2.62 4.27
C MET A 72 0.77 3.44 5.51
N ASN A 73 1.36 4.62 5.64
CA ASN A 73 1.07 5.55 6.72
C ASN A 73 0.49 6.85 6.16
N ARG A 74 -0.42 7.48 6.92
CA ARG A 74 -0.81 8.87 6.67
C ARG A 74 0.44 9.77 6.74
N PRO A 75 0.50 10.85 5.93
CA PRO A 75 1.64 11.77 5.96
C PRO A 75 1.96 12.24 7.39
N GLY A 76 3.21 12.02 7.82
CA GLY A 76 3.69 12.43 9.15
C GLY A 76 3.22 11.57 10.33
N GLN A 77 2.51 10.45 10.10
CA GLN A 77 1.92 9.65 11.18
C GLN A 77 2.50 8.22 11.31
N ALA A 78 3.70 8.00 10.77
CA ALA A 78 4.39 6.72 10.96
C ALA A 78 4.64 6.44 12.44
N GLY A 79 4.40 5.21 12.87
CA GLY A 79 4.66 4.78 14.25
C GLY A 79 5.28 3.38 14.25
N ALA A 80 6.35 3.19 15.01
CA ALA A 80 7.11 1.94 15.02
C ALA A 80 6.25 0.73 15.43
N ASP A 81 5.48 0.85 16.51
CA ASP A 81 4.60 -0.23 16.98
C ASP A 81 3.53 -0.59 15.97
N ARG A 82 2.92 0.41 15.33
CA ARG A 82 1.90 0.20 14.29
C ARG A 82 2.50 -0.40 13.02
N ASN A 83 3.70 0.01 12.63
CA ASN A 83 4.40 -0.59 11.50
C ASN A 83 4.72 -2.06 11.79
N ARG A 84 5.15 -2.39 13.01
CA ARG A 84 5.36 -3.78 13.43
C ARG A 84 4.07 -4.59 13.32
N ALA A 85 2.97 -4.09 13.90
CA ALA A 85 1.67 -4.75 13.80
C ALA A 85 1.20 -4.90 12.34
N ALA A 86 1.43 -3.90 11.48
CA ALA A 86 1.09 -3.97 10.07
C ALA A 86 1.91 -5.04 9.31
N VAL A 87 3.19 -5.21 9.65
CA VAL A 87 4.02 -6.30 9.11
C VAL A 87 3.52 -7.67 9.62
N GLU A 88 3.14 -7.78 10.89
CA GLU A 88 2.51 -8.99 11.44
C GLU A 88 1.20 -9.33 10.69
N MET A 89 0.43 -8.33 10.28
CA MET A 89 -0.78 -8.55 9.47
C MET A 89 -0.47 -8.99 8.04
N LEU A 90 0.64 -8.55 7.43
CA LEU A 90 1.08 -9.10 6.14
C LEU A 90 1.45 -10.59 6.27
N ASP A 91 2.24 -10.94 7.29
CA ASP A 91 2.61 -12.33 7.56
C ASP A 91 1.37 -13.22 7.80
N PHE A 92 0.42 -12.73 8.63
CA PHE A 92 -0.84 -13.41 8.89
C PHE A 92 -1.67 -13.66 7.61
N ASN A 93 -1.59 -12.76 6.62
CA ASN A 93 -2.28 -12.91 5.33
C ASN A 93 -1.46 -13.70 4.28
N GLY A 94 -0.32 -14.30 4.67
CA GLY A 94 0.46 -15.19 3.82
C GLY A 94 1.48 -14.51 2.91
N TYR A 95 1.83 -13.24 3.16
CA TYR A 95 2.86 -12.53 2.41
C TYR A 95 4.27 -12.90 2.93
N ASP A 96 5.25 -12.98 2.03
CA ASP A 96 6.66 -13.07 2.41
C ASP A 96 7.16 -11.70 2.90
N THR A 97 7.19 -11.52 4.22
CA THR A 97 7.64 -10.26 4.84
C THR A 97 9.16 -10.07 4.76
N GLY A 98 9.94 -11.12 4.46
CA GLY A 98 11.38 -11.02 4.22
C GLY A 98 11.73 -10.27 2.93
N ALA A 99 10.78 -10.17 2.00
CA ALA A 99 10.91 -9.41 0.76
C ALA A 99 10.59 -7.90 0.91
N LEU A 100 10.14 -7.45 2.08
CA LEU A 100 9.82 -6.04 2.31
C LEU A 100 11.08 -5.19 2.38
N SER A 101 10.98 -3.97 1.86
CA SER A 101 12.02 -2.96 2.00
C SER A 101 11.41 -1.59 2.29
N THR A 102 12.20 -0.71 2.91
CA THR A 102 11.76 0.66 3.16
C THR A 102 11.62 1.40 1.84
N ALA A 103 10.49 2.07 1.64
CA ALA A 103 10.25 2.85 0.44
C ALA A 103 11.27 4.01 0.29
N THR A 104 11.83 4.15 -0.91
CA THR A 104 12.86 5.16 -1.26
C THR A 104 12.29 6.26 -2.17
N GLY A 105 13.03 7.35 -2.38
CA GLY A 105 12.65 8.43 -3.31
C GLY A 105 11.70 9.48 -2.73
N GLY A 106 12.25 10.39 -1.91
CA GLY A 106 11.56 11.59 -1.42
C GLY A 106 11.32 12.61 -2.52
#